data_AF-A0A847YFF7-F1
#
_entry.id   AF-A0A847YFF7-F1
#
_cell.length_a   1.000
_cell.length_b   1.000
_cell.length_c   1.000
_cell.angle_alpha   90.00
_cell.angle_beta   90.00
_cell.angle_gamma   90.00
#
_symmetry.space_group_name_H-M   'P 1'
#
loop_
_entity.id
_entity.type
_entity.pdbx_description
1 polymer ?
#
loop_
_entity_poly.entity_id
_entity_poly.type
_entity_poly.pdbx_seq_one_letter_code
_entity_poly.pdbx_strand_id
1 'polypeptide(L)' 'MSRSSGDRRAKRKLESLREQLKQVQQRLAGAKRQMDDPREVAELERKQAAIEAEIAHWKEQE' A
#
# COMPACT_ATOMS: atom_id res chain seq x y z
N MET A 1 23.79 16.99 13.57
CA MET A 1 22.67 16.03 13.61
C MET A 1 22.59 15.31 12.27
N SER A 2 23.29 14.19 12.09
CA SER A 2 23.18 13.38 10.87
C SER A 2 21.90 12.56 10.94
N ARG A 3 20.85 12.99 10.23
CA ARG A 3 19.70 12.12 9.94
C ARG A 3 20.21 10.98 9.05
N SER A 4 20.34 9.82 9.69
CA SER A 4 21.01 8.62 9.21
C SER A 4 20.36 8.06 7.94
N SER A 5 21.14 7.32 7.15
CA SER A 5 20.72 6.65 5.91
C SER A 5 19.47 5.75 6.04
N GLY A 6 19.04 5.39 7.26
CA GLY A 6 17.78 4.68 7.55
C GLY A 6 16.51 5.46 7.19
N ASP A 7 16.49 6.77 7.42
CA ASP A 7 15.36 7.65 7.08
C ASP A 7 15.13 7.65 5.54
N ARG A 8 16.22 7.78 4.76
CA ARG A 8 16.15 7.70 3.29
C ARG A 8 15.62 6.35 2.79
N ARG A 9 15.94 5.26 3.48
CA ARG A 9 15.43 3.92 3.14
C ARG A 9 13.95 3.80 3.46
N ALA A 10 13.52 4.24 4.64
CA ALA A 10 12.12 4.24 5.06
C ALA A 10 11.26 5.08 4.10
N LYS A 11 11.70 6.30 3.76
CA LYS A 11 11.03 7.18 2.80
C LYS A 11 10.84 6.53 1.42
N ARG A 12 11.89 5.93 0.85
CA ARG A 12 11.80 5.23 -0.44
C ARG A 12 10.83 4.05 -0.40
N LYS A 13 10.84 3.29 0.70
CA LYS A 13 9.94 2.16 0.88
C LYS A 13 8.49 2.63 1.03
N LEU A 14 8.25 3.68 1.82
CA LEU A 14 6.94 4.31 1.96
C LEU A 14 6.41 4.86 0.63
N GLU A 15 7.26 5.47 -0.19
CA GLU A 15 6.90 5.97 -1.52
C GLU A 15 6.43 4.81 -2.43
N SER A 16 7.22 3.73 -2.50
CA SER A 16 6.86 2.55 -3.28
C SER A 16 5.56 1.89 -2.78
N LEU A 17 5.37 1.78 -1.46
CA LEU A 17 4.14 1.21 -0.88
C LEU A 17 2.92 2.09 -1.18
N ARG A 18 3.05 3.42 -1.14
CA ARG A 18 1.96 4.35 -1.50
C ARG A 18 1.58 4.22 -2.98
N GLU A 19 2.56 4.05 -3.86
CA GLU A 19 2.29 3.81 -5.28
C GLU A 19 1.54 2.49 -5.50
N GLN A 20 2.00 1.41 -4.85
CA GLN A 20 1.31 0.12 -4.91
C GLN A 20 -0.12 0.20 -4.34
N LEU A 21 -0.31 0.93 -3.24
CA LEU A 21 -1.64 1.15 -2.65
C LEU A 21 -2.57 1.83 -3.65
N LYS A 22 -2.10 2.89 -4.31
CA LYS A 22 -2.88 3.62 -5.32
C LYS A 22 -3.30 2.70 -6.48
N GLN A 23 -2.40 1.84 -6.96
CA GLN A 23 -2.72 0.88 -8.03
C GLN A 23 -3.78 -0.15 -7.57
N VAL A 24 -3.65 -0.69 -6.36
CA VAL A 24 -4.63 -1.63 -5.79
C VAL A 24 -5.99 -0.96 -5.61
N GLN A 25 -6.03 0.28 -5.11
CA GLN A 25 -7.27 1.04 -4.96
C GLN A 25 -7.97 1.30 -6.30
N GLN A 26 -7.22 1.64 -7.36
CA GLN A 26 -7.79 1.81 -8.70
C GLN A 26 -8.37 0.51 -9.25
N ARG A 27 -7.65 -0.60 -9.11
CA ARG A 27 -8.15 -1.93 -9.50
C ARG A 27 -9.39 -2.31 -8.71
N LEU A 28 -9.38 -2.08 -7.40
CA LEU A 28 -10.51 -2.38 -6.52
C LEU A 28 -11.74 -1.57 -6.90
N ALA A 29 -11.58 -0.28 -7.21
CA ALA A 29 -12.66 0.56 -7.67
C ALA A 29 -13.26 0.06 -9.00
N GLY A 30 -12.41 -0.40 -9.92
CA GLY A 30 -12.84 -1.04 -11.17
C GLY A 30 -13.61 -2.34 -10.94
N ALA A 31 -13.05 -3.26 -10.13
CA ALA A 31 -13.64 -4.55 -9.82
C ALA A 31 -14.98 -4.40 -9.06
N LYS A 32 -15.07 -3.47 -8.09
CA LYS A 32 -16.32 -3.17 -7.37
C LYS A 32 -17.40 -2.59 -8.27
N ARG A 33 -17.02 -1.75 -9.26
CA ARG A 33 -17.98 -1.12 -10.19
C ARG A 33 -18.59 -2.12 -11.16
N GLN A 34 -17.79 -3.05 -11.66
CA GLN A 34 -18.24 -4.04 -12.63
C GLN A 34 -18.89 -5.28 -11.95
N MET A 35 -18.71 -5.43 -10.62
CA MET A 35 -19.10 -6.64 -9.87
C MET A 35 -18.57 -7.93 -10.53
N ASP A 36 -17.42 -7.84 -11.21
CA ASP A 36 -16.88 -8.89 -12.09
C ASP A 36 -16.64 -10.19 -11.33
N ASP A 37 -15.81 -10.14 -10.28
CA ASP A 37 -15.50 -11.29 -9.46
C ASP A 37 -15.38 -10.89 -7.98
N PRO A 38 -16.27 -11.38 -7.10
CA PRO A 38 -16.18 -11.13 -5.67
C PRO A 38 -14.89 -11.67 -5.04
N ARG A 39 -14.26 -12.68 -5.65
CA ARG A 39 -12.96 -13.20 -5.19
C ARG A 39 -11.84 -12.20 -5.47
N GLU A 40 -11.80 -11.61 -6.67
CA GLU A 40 -10.79 -10.59 -6.99
C GLU A 40 -10.94 -9.37 -6.06
N VAL A 41 -12.18 -8.94 -5.79
CA VAL A 41 -12.45 -7.86 -4.84
C VAL A 41 -11.88 -8.22 -3.46
N ALA A 42 -12.17 -9.42 -2.95
CA ALA A 42 -11.66 -9.86 -1.65
C ALA A 42 -10.13 -9.96 -1.60
N GLU A 43 -9.48 -10.40 -2.68
CA GLU A 43 -8.01 -10.44 -2.79
C GLU A 43 -7.40 -9.04 -2.82
N LEU A 44 -7.99 -8.12 -3.58
CA LEU A 44 -7.55 -6.73 -3.65
C LEU A 44 -7.73 -6.01 -2.30
N GLU A 45 -8.81 -6.28 -1.56
CA GLU A 45 -9.03 -5.74 -0.21
C GLU A 45 -7.99 -6.27 0.79
N ARG A 46 -7.70 -7.58 0.76
CA ARG A 46 -6.62 -8.16 1.58
C ARG A 46 -5.27 -7.53 1.26
N LYS A 47 -4.98 -7.35 -0.03
CA LYS A 47 -3.73 -6.71 -0.48
C LYS A 47 -3.66 -5.25 -0.06
N GLN A 48 -4.77 -4.51 -0.14
CA GLN A 48 -4.86 -3.14 0.36
C GLN A 48 -4.53 -3.08 1.85
N ALA A 49 -5.19 -3.91 2.67
CA ALA A 49 -4.97 -3.94 4.12
C ALA A 49 -3.53 -4.31 4.48
N ALA A 50 -2.91 -5.26 3.75
CA ALA A 50 -1.52 -5.62 3.96
C ALA A 50 -0.55 -4.45 3.66
N ILE A 51 -0.76 -3.73 2.55
CA ILE A 51 0.06 -2.57 2.19
C ILE A 51 -0.14 -1.43 3.21
N GLU A 52 -1.36 -1.19 3.66
CA GLU A 52 -1.65 -0.18 4.68
C GLU A 52 -0.97 -0.50 6.02
N ALA A 53 -0.99 -1.76 6.45
CA ALA A 53 -0.28 -2.22 7.63
C ALA A 53 1.25 -2.05 7.48
N GLU A 54 1.81 -2.36 6.30
CA GLU A 54 3.23 -2.16 6.04
C GLU A 54 3.59 -0.67 6.07
N ILE A 55 2.75 0.20 5.50
CA ILE A 55 2.94 1.66 5.58
C ILE A 55 2.91 2.15 7.04
N ALA A 56 1.98 1.66 7.86
CA ALA A 56 1.91 2.01 9.27
C ALA A 56 3.20 1.60 10.00
N HIS A 57 3.67 0.37 9.77
CA HIS A 57 4.93 -0.11 10.34
C HIS A 57 6.10 0.79 9.95
N TRP A 58 6.27 1.13 8.66
CA TRP A 58 7.38 1.98 8.23
C TRP A 58 7.28 3.43 8.70
N LYS A 59 6.07 3.95 8.98
CA LYS A 59 5.88 5.28 9.57
C LYS A 59 6.29 5.33 11.03
N GLU A 60 6.12 4.25 11.79
CA GLU A 60 6.59 4.16 13.18
C GLU A 60 8.13 4.06 13.28
N GLN A 61 8.80 3.72 12.17
CA GLN A 61 10.25 3.64 12.06
C GLN A 61 10.90 4.94 11.54
N GLU A 62 10.11 6.00 11.29
CA GLU A 62 10.56 7.35 10.89
C GLU A 62 10.87 8.21 12.12
#